data_AF-A0A537KBS5-F1
#
_entry.id   AF-A0A537KBS5-F1
#
_cell.length_a   1.000
_cell.length_b   1.000
_cell.length_c   1.000
_cell.angle_alpha   90.00
_cell.angle_beta   90.00
_cell.angle_gamma   90.00
#
_symmetry.space_group_name_H-M   'P 1'
#
loop_
_entity.id
_entity.type
_entity.pdbx_description
1 polymer ?
#
loop_
_entity_poly.entity_id
_entity_poly.type
_entity_poly.pdbx_seq_one_letter_code
_entity_poly.pdbx_strand_id
1 'polypeptide(L)'
;MTMQNLRRLGGGAGILAGLAAAWHLLGVAVIIPSARLSLSAQESPHKYLVFAHRHQDMLSWINLPGGVLAPLLGLILLLAVADRLREDAPDWTQIGLALGVVGIIGFAVGAFIKQFGLGSLVQFHVTNKTGAAIAFYAVNGTANAFLDLGGVALGLGVLVIGSVMLRMNGYYGMIGSFSIITGVAQILSGLTPHRTIYLIASVLTIAWFAGTGAAVWMEAAAGAPQKGRASQPREDISMVMGRGAQVQ
;
A
#
# COMPACT_ATOMS: atom_id res chain seq x y z
N MET A 1 20.22 -5.44 6.86
CA MET A 1 19.35 -6.13 5.89
C MET A 1 20.06 -6.12 4.54
N THR A 2 20.15 -7.25 3.83
CA THR A 2 20.61 -7.25 2.43
C THR A 2 19.51 -6.69 1.53
N MET A 3 19.86 -6.02 0.42
CA MET A 3 18.87 -5.40 -0.50
C MET A 3 17.83 -6.41 -1.03
N GLN A 4 18.25 -7.66 -1.25
CA GLN A 4 17.36 -8.75 -1.65
C GLN A 4 16.29 -9.08 -0.58
N ASN A 5 16.61 -8.91 0.71
CA ASN A 5 15.65 -9.12 1.79
C ASN A 5 14.60 -8.01 1.83
N LEU A 6 14.97 -6.76 1.52
CA LEU A 6 14.02 -5.64 1.46
C LEU A 6 13.03 -5.80 0.29
N ARG A 7 13.52 -6.21 -0.88
CA ARG A 7 12.66 -6.46 -2.06
C ARG A 7 11.67 -7.61 -1.81
N ARG A 8 12.11 -8.72 -1.21
CA ARG A 8 11.17 -9.80 -0.80
C ARG A 8 10.14 -9.29 0.21
N LEU A 9 10.58 -8.61 1.27
CA LEU A 9 9.69 -8.14 2.32
C LEU A 9 8.67 -7.12 1.77
N GLY A 10 9.11 -6.17 0.96
CA GLY A 10 8.23 -5.18 0.32
C GLY A 10 7.30 -5.79 -0.74
N GLY A 11 7.76 -6.77 -1.51
CA GLY A 11 6.91 -7.47 -2.46
C GLY A 11 5.77 -8.22 -1.77
N GLY A 12 6.08 -8.93 -0.68
CA GLY A 12 5.08 -9.64 0.13
C GLY A 12 4.13 -8.68 0.83
N ALA A 13 4.67 -7.57 1.34
CA ALA A 13 3.85 -6.51 1.93
C ALA A 13 2.89 -5.89 0.90
N GLY A 14 3.32 -5.65 -0.35
CA GLY A 14 2.44 -5.14 -1.40
C GLY A 14 1.27 -6.08 -1.72
N ILE A 15 1.52 -7.38 -1.81
CA ILE A 15 0.46 -8.39 -2.02
C ILE A 15 -0.53 -8.37 -0.85
N LEU A 16 -0.02 -8.39 0.39
CA LEU A 16 -0.85 -8.36 1.59
C LEU A 16 -1.62 -7.03 1.74
N ALA A 17 -1.02 -5.90 1.35
CA ALA A 17 -1.68 -4.60 1.32
C ALA A 17 -2.87 -4.61 0.35
N GLY A 18 -2.68 -5.18 -0.86
CA GLY A 18 -3.75 -5.38 -1.83
C GLY A 18 -4.88 -6.24 -1.28
N LEU A 19 -4.58 -7.36 -0.63
CA LEU A 19 -5.58 -8.23 -0.01
C LEU A 19 -6.34 -7.54 1.13
N ALA A 20 -5.63 -6.80 1.99
CA ALA A 20 -6.23 -6.08 3.10
C ALA A 20 -7.14 -4.93 2.60
N ALA A 21 -6.73 -4.20 1.56
CA ALA A 21 -7.55 -3.19 0.91
C ALA A 21 -8.77 -3.81 0.19
N ALA A 22 -8.60 -4.97 -0.47
CA ALA A 22 -9.68 -5.71 -1.10
C ALA A 22 -10.73 -6.19 -0.08
N TRP A 23 -10.28 -6.68 1.07
CA TRP A 23 -11.16 -7.05 2.18
C TRP A 23 -12.01 -5.88 2.65
N HIS A 24 -11.41 -4.70 2.81
CA HIS A 24 -12.14 -3.51 3.21
C HIS A 24 -13.14 -3.06 2.14
N LEU A 25 -12.75 -3.06 0.86
CA LEU A 25 -13.66 -2.75 -0.24
C LEU A 25 -14.84 -3.73 -0.29
N LEU A 26 -14.59 -5.02 -0.12
CA LEU A 26 -15.64 -6.05 -0.02
C LEU A 26 -16.57 -5.77 1.16
N GLY A 27 -16.00 -5.42 2.31
CA GLY A 27 -16.76 -5.09 3.52
C GLY A 27 -17.71 -3.90 3.29
N VAL A 28 -17.21 -2.81 2.72
CA VAL A 28 -17.97 -1.58 2.47
C VAL A 28 -18.98 -1.74 1.32
N ALA A 29 -18.59 -2.42 0.24
CA ALA A 29 -19.39 -2.53 -0.98
C ALA A 29 -20.39 -3.69 -0.96
N VAL A 30 -20.16 -4.74 -0.17
CA VAL A 30 -20.96 -5.97 -0.20
C VAL A 30 -21.46 -6.36 1.19
N ILE A 31 -20.59 -6.50 2.19
CA ILE A 31 -20.97 -7.06 3.50
C ILE A 31 -21.92 -6.11 4.25
N ILE A 32 -21.57 -4.84 4.39
CA ILE A 32 -22.40 -3.83 5.08
C ILE A 32 -23.77 -3.64 4.37
N PRO A 33 -23.84 -3.51 3.04
CA PRO A 33 -25.11 -3.50 2.32
C PRO A 33 -25.95 -4.76 2.52
N SER A 34 -25.33 -5.94 2.54
CA SER A 34 -26.02 -7.22 2.81
C SER A 34 -26.61 -7.27 4.23
N ALA A 35 -25.97 -6.58 5.18
CA ALA A 35 -26.49 -6.34 6.53
C ALA A 35 -27.57 -5.23 6.59
N ARG A 36 -28.10 -4.79 5.45
CA ARG A 36 -29.19 -3.80 5.30
C ARG A 36 -28.79 -2.34 5.55
N LEU A 37 -27.51 -2.01 5.50
CA LEU A 37 -27.05 -0.61 5.44
C LEU A 37 -26.50 -0.31 4.04
N SER A 38 -27.34 0.25 3.18
CA SER A 38 -26.93 0.64 1.82
C SER A 38 -25.76 1.62 1.85
N LEU A 39 -24.92 1.63 0.81
CA LEU A 39 -23.78 2.55 0.73
C LEU A 39 -24.17 4.02 0.88
N SER A 40 -25.31 4.45 0.35
CA SER A 40 -25.80 5.83 0.55
C SER A 40 -26.25 6.10 1.99
N ALA A 41 -26.70 5.07 2.71
CA ALA A 41 -27.10 5.18 4.10
C ALA A 41 -25.90 5.22 5.06
N GLN A 42 -24.70 4.82 4.62
CA GLN A 42 -23.48 4.89 5.43
C GLN A 42 -23.08 6.34 5.75
N GLU A 43 -23.45 7.31 4.90
CA GLU A 43 -23.22 8.75 5.13
C GLU A 43 -24.28 9.41 6.02
N SER A 44 -25.33 8.68 6.41
CA SER A 44 -26.39 9.21 7.25
C SER A 44 -26.11 8.89 8.72
N PRO A 45 -25.90 9.89 9.60
CA PRO A 45 -25.61 9.63 11.03
C PRO A 45 -26.72 8.81 11.70
N HIS A 46 -27.98 9.07 11.34
CA HIS A 46 -29.14 8.38 11.93
C HIS A 46 -29.24 6.92 11.52
N LYS A 47 -28.69 6.54 10.37
CA LYS A 47 -28.69 5.14 9.91
C LYS A 47 -27.40 4.45 10.33
N TYR A 48 -26.26 5.11 10.12
CA TYR A 48 -24.94 4.57 10.43
C TYR A 48 -24.76 4.34 11.93
N LEU A 49 -25.05 5.31 12.80
CA LEU A 49 -24.80 5.15 14.24
C LEU A 49 -25.68 4.07 14.87
N VAL A 50 -26.94 3.97 14.42
CA VAL A 50 -27.87 2.91 14.85
C VAL A 50 -27.39 1.53 14.38
N PHE A 51 -26.89 1.45 13.15
CA PHE A 51 -26.31 0.23 12.61
C PHE A 51 -25.02 -0.17 13.35
N ALA A 52 -24.12 0.79 13.54
CA ALA A 52 -22.84 0.60 14.20
C ALA A 52 -23.02 0.12 15.64
N HIS A 53 -24.04 0.60 16.36
CA HIS A 53 -24.40 0.09 17.68
C HIS A 53 -24.70 -1.42 17.68
N ARG A 54 -25.26 -1.97 16.60
CA ARG A 54 -25.65 -3.39 16.51
C ARG A 54 -24.56 -4.26 15.87
N HIS A 55 -23.62 -3.65 15.16
CA HIS A 55 -22.66 -4.34 14.30
C HIS A 55 -21.22 -3.86 14.51
N GLN A 56 -20.88 -3.40 15.72
CA GLN A 56 -19.58 -2.80 16.03
C GLN A 56 -18.41 -3.74 15.74
N ASP A 57 -18.55 -5.03 16.07
CA ASP A 57 -17.51 -6.04 15.80
C ASP A 57 -17.31 -6.25 14.30
N MET A 58 -18.40 -6.34 13.53
CA MET A 58 -18.35 -6.49 12.09
C MET A 58 -17.66 -5.28 11.43
N LEU A 59 -18.02 -4.06 11.85
CA LEU A 59 -17.36 -2.83 11.35
C LEU A 59 -15.87 -2.83 11.68
N SER A 60 -15.49 -3.26 12.89
CA SER A 60 -14.09 -3.33 13.29
C SER A 60 -13.30 -4.34 12.44
N TRP A 61 -13.85 -5.52 12.19
CA TRP A 61 -13.23 -6.53 11.33
C TRP A 61 -13.10 -6.10 9.87
N ILE A 62 -14.01 -5.27 9.37
CA ILE A 62 -13.95 -4.70 8.01
C ILE A 62 -12.91 -3.58 7.92
N ASN A 63 -12.84 -2.72 8.93
CA ASN A 63 -12.04 -1.50 8.90
C ASN A 63 -10.58 -1.72 9.31
N LEU A 64 -10.29 -2.61 10.27
CA LEU A 64 -8.92 -2.79 10.75
C LEU A 64 -7.94 -3.24 9.64
N PRO A 65 -8.28 -4.23 8.79
CA PRO A 65 -7.36 -4.66 7.74
C PRO A 65 -7.11 -3.55 6.69
N GLY A 66 -8.15 -2.96 6.10
CA GLY A 66 -7.94 -1.94 5.07
C GLY A 66 -7.52 -0.58 5.62
N GLY A 67 -7.94 -0.24 6.82
CA GLY A 67 -7.71 1.07 7.42
C GLY A 67 -6.37 1.19 8.15
N VAL A 68 -5.87 0.11 8.72
CA VAL A 68 -4.60 0.11 9.49
C VAL A 68 -3.55 -0.75 8.81
N LEU A 69 -3.88 -1.99 8.47
CA LEU A 69 -2.89 -2.93 7.95
C LEU A 69 -2.46 -2.59 6.52
N ALA A 70 -3.39 -2.23 5.63
CA ALA A 70 -3.05 -1.91 4.24
C ALA A 70 -2.11 -0.70 4.10
N PRO A 71 -2.31 0.44 4.79
CA PRO A 71 -1.37 1.56 4.76
C PRO A 71 0.03 1.19 5.27
N LEU A 72 0.12 0.46 6.39
CA LEU A 72 1.42 0.04 6.96
C LEU A 72 2.19 -0.88 5.99
N LEU A 73 1.50 -1.84 5.38
CA LEU A 73 2.10 -2.72 4.39
C LEU A 73 2.44 -1.98 3.08
N GLY A 74 1.58 -1.03 2.67
CA GLY A 74 1.82 -0.16 1.52
C GLY A 74 3.06 0.70 1.69
N LEU A 75 3.34 1.20 2.90
CA LEU A 75 4.58 1.92 3.21
C LEU A 75 5.82 1.06 2.94
N ILE A 76 5.79 -0.20 3.36
CA ILE A 76 6.90 -1.13 3.14
C ILE A 76 7.09 -1.38 1.64
N LEU A 77 6.00 -1.56 0.88
CA LEU A 77 6.07 -1.67 -0.58
C LEU A 77 6.74 -0.43 -1.19
N LEU A 78 6.30 0.77 -0.80
CA LEU A 78 6.87 2.02 -1.33
C LEU A 78 8.36 2.12 -1.05
N LEU A 79 8.82 1.72 0.14
CA LEU A 79 10.24 1.69 0.48
C LEU A 79 11.02 0.71 -0.39
N ALA A 80 10.48 -0.48 -0.66
CA ALA A 80 11.13 -1.47 -1.52
C ALA A 80 11.15 -1.07 -3.00
N VAL A 81 10.06 -0.44 -3.49
CA VAL A 81 10.02 0.14 -4.83
C VAL A 81 11.02 1.28 -4.96
N ALA A 82 11.10 2.15 -3.94
CA ALA A 82 12.05 3.24 -3.93
C ALA A 82 13.50 2.75 -3.92
N ASP A 83 13.82 1.74 -3.10
CA ASP A 83 15.14 1.10 -3.13
C ASP A 83 15.46 0.55 -4.53
N ARG A 84 14.49 -0.09 -5.17
CA ARG A 84 14.68 -0.65 -6.52
C ARG A 84 14.92 0.41 -7.58
N LEU A 85 14.17 1.50 -7.58
CA LEU A 85 14.20 2.51 -8.64
C LEU A 85 15.29 3.58 -8.44
N ARG A 86 15.91 3.63 -7.26
CA ARG A 86 16.90 4.65 -6.91
C ARG A 86 18.14 4.64 -7.81
N GLU A 87 18.54 3.47 -8.30
CA GLU A 87 19.69 3.33 -9.22
C GLU A 87 19.41 3.95 -10.60
N ASP A 88 18.15 3.91 -11.04
CA ASP A 88 17.74 4.37 -12.37
C ASP A 88 17.36 5.86 -12.38
N ALA A 89 16.71 6.35 -11.32
CA ALA A 89 16.27 7.74 -11.22
C ALA A 89 16.15 8.21 -9.74
N PRO A 90 17.25 8.64 -9.08
CA PRO A 90 17.27 8.90 -7.64
C PRO A 90 16.31 10.03 -7.22
N ASP A 91 16.33 11.17 -7.92
CA ASP A 91 15.53 12.35 -7.55
C ASP A 91 14.03 12.09 -7.71
N TRP A 92 13.62 11.52 -8.85
CA TRP A 92 12.24 11.14 -9.11
C TRP A 92 11.74 10.10 -8.12
N THR A 93 12.57 9.13 -7.78
CA THR A 93 12.23 8.11 -6.80
C THR A 93 12.01 8.72 -5.41
N GLN A 94 12.82 9.69 -4.99
CA GLN A 94 12.61 10.40 -3.73
C GLN A 94 11.31 11.20 -3.71
N ILE A 95 11.01 11.93 -4.79
CA ILE A 95 9.75 12.68 -4.92
C ILE A 95 8.56 11.72 -4.86
N GLY A 96 8.60 10.64 -5.64
CA GLY A 96 7.54 9.64 -5.67
C GLY A 96 7.33 8.97 -4.31
N LEU A 97 8.42 8.63 -3.61
CA LEU A 97 8.37 8.09 -2.25
C LEU A 97 7.77 9.11 -1.27
N ALA A 98 8.23 10.36 -1.27
CA ALA A 98 7.72 11.40 -0.37
C ALA A 98 6.21 11.60 -0.53
N LEU A 99 5.74 11.73 -1.78
CA LEU A 99 4.32 11.86 -2.09
C LEU A 99 3.52 10.62 -1.72
N GLY A 100 4.05 9.42 -2.02
CA GLY A 100 3.43 8.16 -1.65
C GLY A 100 3.31 8.00 -0.14
N VAL A 101 4.34 8.37 0.64
CA VAL A 101 4.34 8.34 2.10
C VAL A 101 3.29 9.31 2.66
N VAL A 102 3.24 10.55 2.18
CA VAL A 102 2.19 11.51 2.56
C VAL A 102 0.80 10.93 2.28
N GLY A 103 0.64 10.29 1.11
CA GLY A 103 -0.60 9.63 0.73
C GLY A 103 -1.03 8.52 1.69
N ILE A 104 -0.12 7.60 1.98
CA ILE A 104 -0.33 6.48 2.93
C ILE A 104 -0.65 6.99 4.34
N ILE A 105 0.03 8.04 4.81
CA ILE A 105 -0.26 8.66 6.11
C ILE A 105 -1.67 9.27 6.11
N GLY A 106 -2.04 10.00 5.06
CA GLY A 106 -3.39 10.54 4.91
C GLY A 106 -4.46 9.46 5.01
N PHE A 107 -4.28 8.34 4.29
CA PHE A 107 -5.16 7.19 4.38
C PHE A 107 -5.23 6.60 5.80
N ALA A 108 -4.09 6.36 6.43
CA ALA A 108 -4.02 5.80 7.77
C ALA A 108 -4.71 6.69 8.81
N VAL A 109 -4.46 8.01 8.77
CA VAL A 109 -5.09 8.98 9.67
C VAL A 109 -6.60 9.03 9.45
N GLY A 110 -7.05 9.15 8.19
CA GLY A 110 -8.48 9.18 7.87
C GLY A 110 -9.20 7.91 8.33
N ALA A 111 -8.61 6.74 8.07
CA ALA A 111 -9.15 5.46 8.52
C ALA A 111 -9.16 5.31 10.04
N PHE A 112 -8.12 5.78 10.73
CA PHE A 112 -8.06 5.79 12.19
C PHE A 112 -9.16 6.68 12.80
N ILE A 113 -9.36 7.88 12.24
CA ILE A 113 -10.44 8.78 12.66
C ILE A 113 -11.81 8.11 12.44
N LYS A 114 -12.03 7.43 11.31
CA LYS A 114 -13.29 6.68 11.11
C LYS A 114 -13.46 5.56 12.13
N GLN A 115 -12.41 4.77 12.36
CA GLN A 115 -12.49 3.60 13.23
C GLN A 115 -12.78 3.99 14.69
N PHE A 116 -12.00 4.92 15.24
CA PHE A 116 -12.10 5.28 16.66
C PHE A 116 -13.05 6.46 16.90
N GLY A 117 -13.03 7.45 16.01
CA GLY A 117 -13.90 8.62 16.10
C GLY A 117 -15.37 8.23 15.97
N LEU A 118 -15.76 7.54 14.89
CA LEU A 118 -17.17 7.14 14.73
C LEU A 118 -17.60 6.09 15.75
N GLY A 119 -16.69 5.20 16.16
CA GLY A 119 -16.94 4.23 17.23
C GLY A 119 -17.31 4.91 18.55
N SER A 120 -16.63 6.00 18.91
CA SER A 120 -16.95 6.76 20.14
C SER A 120 -18.34 7.42 20.09
N LEU A 121 -18.82 7.81 18.90
CA LEU A 121 -20.11 8.45 18.71
C LEU A 121 -21.30 7.48 18.86
N VAL A 122 -21.06 6.17 18.74
CA VAL A 122 -22.10 5.15 18.90
C VAL A 122 -22.73 5.21 20.28
N GLN A 123 -21.91 5.28 21.33
CA GLN A 123 -22.38 5.37 22.72
C GLN A 123 -22.99 6.74 23.01
N PHE A 124 -22.40 7.81 22.48
CA PHE A 124 -22.94 9.17 22.62
C PHE A 124 -24.31 9.35 21.95
N HIS A 125 -24.59 8.62 20.88
CA HIS A 125 -25.88 8.67 20.19
C HIS A 125 -27.05 8.20 21.06
N VAL A 126 -26.80 7.34 22.05
CA VAL A 126 -27.82 6.84 22.98
C VAL A 126 -28.32 7.98 23.88
N THR A 127 -27.43 8.87 24.31
CA THR A 127 -27.75 9.93 25.27
C THR A 127 -28.07 11.27 24.60
N ASN A 128 -27.49 11.57 23.43
CA ASN A 128 -27.75 12.80 22.69
C ASN A 128 -27.69 12.57 21.17
N LYS A 129 -28.84 12.27 20.57
CA LYS A 129 -28.96 11.97 19.13
C LYS A 129 -28.53 13.13 18.24
N THR A 130 -28.95 14.36 18.59
CA THR A 130 -28.66 15.56 17.79
C THR A 130 -27.17 15.92 17.87
N GLY A 131 -26.62 15.93 19.09
CA GLY A 131 -25.18 16.16 19.30
C GLY A 131 -24.32 15.13 18.58
N ALA A 132 -24.69 13.85 18.65
CA ALA A 132 -23.98 12.78 17.95
C ALA A 132 -24.05 12.91 16.43
N ALA A 133 -25.17 13.38 15.87
CA ALA A 133 -25.29 13.62 14.43
C ALA A 133 -24.39 14.77 13.96
N ILE A 134 -24.31 15.87 14.72
CA ILE A 134 -23.41 16.99 14.42
C ILE A 134 -21.95 16.54 14.51
N ALA A 135 -21.58 15.83 15.58
CA ALA A 135 -20.24 15.29 15.76
C ALA A 135 -19.89 14.28 14.66
N PHE A 136 -20.85 13.48 14.19
CA PHE A 136 -20.64 12.56 13.09
C PHE A 136 -20.24 13.28 11.81
N TYR A 137 -20.92 14.36 11.44
CA TYR A 137 -20.54 15.14 10.26
C TYR A 137 -19.14 15.74 10.39
N ALA A 138 -18.77 16.25 11.57
CA ALA A 138 -17.43 16.78 11.80
C ALA A 138 -16.35 15.70 11.70
N VAL A 139 -16.55 14.55 12.36
CA VAL A 139 -15.60 13.44 12.37
C VAL A 139 -15.50 12.79 10.99
N ASN A 140 -16.62 12.47 10.36
CA ASN A 140 -16.66 11.85 9.04
C ASN A 140 -16.11 12.80 7.96
N GLY A 141 -16.45 14.08 8.02
CA GLY A 141 -15.90 15.11 7.12
C GLY A 141 -14.39 15.26 7.25
N THR A 142 -13.89 15.33 8.49
CA THR A 142 -12.43 15.37 8.75
C THR A 142 -11.74 14.13 8.24
N ALA A 143 -12.30 12.95 8.52
CA ALA A 143 -11.73 11.70 8.05
C ALA A 143 -11.69 11.61 6.52
N ASN A 144 -12.79 11.98 5.85
CA ASN A 144 -12.85 12.00 4.38
C ASN A 144 -11.83 12.98 3.80
N ALA A 145 -11.65 14.16 4.39
CA ALA A 145 -10.62 15.10 3.93
C ALA A 145 -9.19 14.50 3.97
N PHE A 146 -8.85 13.73 5.02
CA PHE A 146 -7.57 13.01 5.09
C PHE A 146 -7.48 11.86 4.07
N LEU A 147 -8.56 11.11 3.85
CA LEU A 147 -8.62 10.06 2.84
C LEU A 147 -8.45 10.64 1.42
N ASP A 148 -9.13 11.74 1.12
CA ASP A 148 -9.12 12.40 -0.19
C ASP A 148 -7.76 13.03 -0.48
N LEU A 149 -7.20 13.78 0.48
CA LEU A 149 -5.84 14.33 0.37
C LEU A 149 -4.80 13.20 0.27
N GLY A 150 -4.99 12.14 1.04
CA GLY A 150 -4.18 10.92 0.98
C GLY A 150 -4.23 10.28 -0.41
N GLY A 151 -5.42 10.19 -0.99
CA GLY A 151 -5.65 9.70 -2.36
C GLY A 151 -4.93 10.53 -3.41
N VAL A 152 -5.04 11.86 -3.35
CA VAL A 152 -4.33 12.76 -4.27
C VAL A 152 -2.81 12.60 -4.14
N ALA A 153 -2.27 12.64 -2.93
CA ALA A 153 -0.83 12.53 -2.70
C ALA A 153 -0.28 11.16 -3.10
N LEU A 154 -0.98 10.07 -2.76
CA LEU A 154 -0.63 8.72 -3.20
C LEU A 154 -0.69 8.63 -4.73
N GLY A 155 -1.74 9.16 -5.34
CA GLY A 155 -1.89 9.19 -6.79
C GLY A 155 -0.72 9.87 -7.48
N LEU A 156 -0.30 11.04 -7.01
CA LEU A 156 0.88 11.74 -7.51
C LEU A 156 2.17 10.92 -7.31
N GLY A 157 2.36 10.30 -6.15
CA GLY A 157 3.50 9.43 -5.88
C GLY A 157 3.56 8.23 -6.84
N VAL A 158 2.41 7.59 -7.08
CA VAL A 158 2.24 6.48 -8.02
C VAL A 158 2.50 6.92 -9.47
N LEU A 159 2.07 8.13 -9.88
CA LEU A 159 2.39 8.68 -11.20
C LEU A 159 3.89 8.86 -11.39
N VAL A 160 4.57 9.44 -10.40
CA VAL A 160 6.02 9.66 -10.45
C VAL A 160 6.76 8.32 -10.55
N ILE A 161 6.44 7.36 -9.68
CA ILE A 161 7.01 6.00 -9.71
C ILE A 161 6.72 5.32 -11.06
N GLY A 162 5.49 5.44 -11.54
CA GLY A 162 5.06 4.89 -12.83
C GLY A 162 5.85 5.46 -14.02
N SER A 163 6.15 6.76 -14.00
CA SER A 163 6.94 7.42 -15.04
C SER A 163 8.38 6.91 -15.13
N VAL A 164 8.96 6.50 -13.99
CA VAL A 164 10.28 5.86 -13.95
C VAL A 164 10.17 4.43 -14.48
N MET A 165 9.18 3.66 -14.00
CA MET A 165 8.94 2.28 -14.42
C MET A 165 8.65 2.13 -15.91
N LEU A 166 8.00 3.12 -16.54
CA LEU A 166 7.73 3.14 -17.99
C LEU A 166 9.00 3.12 -18.85
N ARG A 167 10.13 3.61 -18.31
CA ARG A 167 11.42 3.59 -19.01
C ARG A 167 12.10 2.23 -18.92
N MET A 168 11.56 1.32 -18.10
CA MET A 168 12.05 -0.03 -17.93
C MET A 168 11.33 -0.97 -18.89
N ASN A 169 12.06 -1.94 -19.46
CA ASN A 169 11.47 -2.92 -20.38
C ASN A 169 10.73 -4.04 -19.63
N GLY A 170 9.86 -4.75 -20.34
CA GLY A 170 9.19 -5.94 -19.84
C GLY A 170 8.12 -5.64 -18.78
N TYR A 171 8.11 -6.44 -17.71
CA TYR A 171 7.03 -6.41 -16.71
C TYR A 171 6.92 -5.06 -15.96
N TYR A 172 8.06 -4.40 -15.69
CA TYR A 172 8.06 -3.08 -15.06
C TYR A 172 7.46 -2.00 -15.96
N GLY A 173 7.69 -2.03 -17.27
CA GLY A 173 7.03 -1.10 -18.20
C GLY A 173 5.51 -1.22 -18.19
N MET A 174 4.98 -2.46 -18.13
CA MET A 174 3.55 -2.70 -18.01
C MET A 174 2.97 -2.17 -16.69
N ILE A 175 3.68 -2.37 -15.57
CA ILE A 175 3.31 -1.82 -14.27
C ILE A 175 3.42 -0.30 -14.26
N GLY A 176 4.38 0.28 -14.98
CA GLY A 176 4.50 1.72 -15.20
C GLY A 176 3.23 2.29 -15.84
N SER A 177 2.77 1.70 -16.94
CA SER A 177 1.50 2.09 -17.60
C SER A 177 0.31 1.98 -16.66
N PHE A 178 0.23 0.88 -15.90
CA PHE A 178 -0.85 0.67 -14.93
C PHE A 178 -0.80 1.67 -13.76
N SER A 179 0.40 2.07 -13.34
CA SER A 179 0.62 3.10 -12.34
C SER A 179 0.11 4.45 -12.82
N ILE A 180 0.30 4.80 -14.10
CA ILE A 180 -0.26 6.04 -14.65
C ILE A 180 -1.79 6.06 -14.52
N ILE A 181 -2.45 4.99 -14.94
CA ILE A 181 -3.92 4.88 -14.87
C ILE A 181 -4.40 4.95 -13.41
N THR A 182 -3.74 4.22 -12.52
CA THR A 182 -4.07 4.18 -11.09
C THR A 182 -3.88 5.55 -10.43
N GLY A 183 -2.77 6.22 -10.71
CA GLY A 183 -2.45 7.53 -10.14
C GLY A 183 -3.45 8.61 -10.59
N VAL A 184 -3.81 8.63 -11.87
CA VAL A 184 -4.87 9.53 -12.38
C VAL A 184 -6.21 9.25 -11.70
N ALA A 185 -6.61 7.97 -11.61
CA ALA A 185 -7.88 7.61 -10.98
C ALA A 185 -7.93 8.02 -9.50
N GLN A 186 -6.83 7.87 -8.76
CA GLN A 186 -6.72 8.31 -7.36
C GLN A 186 -6.84 9.83 -7.21
N ILE A 187 -6.16 10.60 -8.06
CA ILE A 187 -6.28 12.06 -8.05
C ILE A 187 -7.71 12.50 -8.35
N LEU A 188 -8.32 11.91 -9.39
CA LEU A 188 -9.72 12.19 -9.73
C LEU A 188 -10.66 11.84 -8.57
N SER A 189 -10.44 10.70 -7.91
CA SER A 189 -11.24 10.30 -6.74
C SER A 189 -11.12 11.28 -5.58
N GLY A 190 -9.92 11.78 -5.26
CA GLY A 190 -9.74 12.72 -4.15
C GLY A 190 -10.24 14.13 -4.44
N LEU A 191 -10.32 14.52 -5.72
CA LEU A 191 -10.81 15.85 -6.12
C LEU A 191 -12.30 15.88 -6.45
N THR A 192 -12.93 14.72 -6.67
CA THR A 192 -14.34 14.63 -7.03
C THR A 192 -15.09 13.71 -6.09
N PRO A 193 -16.13 14.19 -5.39
CA PRO A 193 -16.93 13.36 -4.48
C PRO A 193 -17.91 12.48 -5.27
N HIS A 194 -17.40 11.65 -6.18
CA HIS A 194 -18.19 10.76 -7.02
C HIS A 194 -17.91 9.29 -6.69
N ARG A 195 -18.93 8.62 -6.18
CA ARG A 195 -18.82 7.24 -5.68
C ARG A 195 -18.27 6.24 -6.70
N THR A 196 -18.66 6.34 -7.97
CA THR A 196 -18.15 5.44 -9.02
C THR A 196 -16.65 5.64 -9.24
N ILE A 197 -16.16 6.88 -9.17
CA ILE A 197 -14.73 7.19 -9.36
C ILE A 197 -13.94 6.63 -8.18
N TYR A 198 -14.46 6.80 -6.95
CA TYR A 198 -13.89 6.19 -5.76
C TYR A 198 -13.76 4.66 -5.85
N LEU A 199 -14.82 3.97 -6.30
CA LEU A 199 -14.78 2.51 -6.46
C LEU A 199 -13.76 2.07 -7.50
N ILE A 200 -13.70 2.76 -8.64
CA ILE A 200 -12.71 2.48 -9.69
C ILE A 200 -11.29 2.70 -9.15
N ALA A 201 -11.03 3.85 -8.52
CA ALA A 201 -9.73 4.16 -7.92
C ALA A 201 -9.31 3.14 -6.86
N SER A 202 -10.26 2.68 -6.03
CA SER A 202 -10.03 1.64 -5.02
C SER A 202 -9.61 0.32 -5.66
N VAL A 203 -10.33 -0.15 -6.67
CA VAL A 203 -10.00 -1.40 -7.39
C VAL A 203 -8.64 -1.31 -8.07
N LEU A 204 -8.36 -0.19 -8.74
CA LEU A 204 -7.06 0.05 -9.38
C LEU A 204 -5.92 0.05 -8.37
N THR A 205 -6.12 0.68 -7.20
CA THR A 205 -5.11 0.75 -6.14
C THR A 205 -4.84 -0.61 -5.51
N ILE A 206 -5.88 -1.42 -5.31
CA ILE A 206 -5.75 -2.82 -4.86
C ILE A 206 -4.88 -3.60 -5.85
N ALA A 207 -5.23 -3.53 -7.13
CA ALA A 207 -4.48 -4.19 -8.19
C ALA A 207 -3.05 -3.64 -8.29
N TRP A 208 -2.83 -2.36 -8.00
CA TRP A 208 -1.52 -1.73 -8.05
C TRP A 208 -0.62 -2.21 -6.92
N PHE A 209 -1.15 -2.27 -5.68
CA PHE A 209 -0.42 -2.84 -4.54
C PHE A 209 -0.03 -4.29 -4.81
N ALA A 210 -0.99 -5.11 -5.25
CA ALA A 210 -0.74 -6.53 -5.50
C ALA A 210 0.20 -6.77 -6.68
N GLY A 211 0.00 -6.07 -7.80
CA GLY A 211 0.80 -6.21 -9.02
C GLY A 211 2.22 -5.69 -8.85
N THR A 212 2.39 -4.52 -8.23
CA THR A 212 3.72 -3.98 -7.93
C THR A 212 4.43 -4.83 -6.89
N GLY A 213 3.71 -5.31 -5.86
CA GLY A 213 4.24 -6.26 -4.88
C GLY A 213 4.73 -7.55 -5.53
N ALA A 214 3.94 -8.13 -6.44
CA ALA A 214 4.32 -9.33 -7.19
C ALA A 214 5.58 -9.11 -8.03
N ALA A 215 5.71 -7.96 -8.72
CA ALA A 215 6.91 -7.64 -9.50
C ALA A 215 8.18 -7.62 -8.65
N VAL A 216 8.14 -6.88 -7.54
CA VAL A 216 9.28 -6.73 -6.64
C VAL A 216 9.63 -8.08 -6.00
N TRP A 217 8.62 -8.89 -5.65
CA TRP A 217 8.81 -10.24 -5.13
C TRP A 217 9.48 -11.17 -6.15
N MET A 218 8.96 -11.20 -7.38
CA MET A 218 9.46 -12.07 -8.46
C MET A 218 10.91 -11.71 -8.82
N GLU A 219 11.24 -10.42 -8.88
CA GLU A 219 12.61 -9.99 -9.11
C GLU A 219 13.56 -10.47 -8.00
N ALA A 220 13.14 -10.36 -6.74
CA ALA A 220 13.94 -10.80 -5.62
C ALA A 220 14.08 -12.34 -5.53
N ALA A 221 13.08 -13.08 -6.03
CA ALA A 221 13.08 -14.53 -6.14
C ALA A 221 13.93 -15.04 -7.31
N ALA A 222 14.00 -14.29 -8.41
CA ALA A 222 14.78 -14.65 -9.61
C ALA A 222 16.30 -14.60 -9.40
N GLY A 223 16.78 -13.90 -8.35
CA GLY A 223 18.15 -13.99 -7.84
C GLY A 223 19.25 -13.69 -8.87
N ALA A 224 19.80 -12.48 -8.86
CA ALA A 224 21.15 -12.30 -9.41
C ALA A 224 22.11 -13.24 -8.66
N PRO A 225 22.99 -13.98 -9.37
CA PRO A 225 23.94 -14.88 -8.73
C PRO A 225 24.82 -14.10 -7.77
N GLN A 226 25.07 -14.71 -6.62
CA GLN A 226 25.94 -14.24 -5.55
C GLN A 226 27.37 -14.05 -6.12
N LYS A 227 27.66 -12.88 -6.69
CA LYS A 227 28.98 -12.49 -7.15
C LYS A 227 29.87 -12.36 -5.92
N GLY A 228 30.70 -13.37 -5.65
CA GLY A 228 31.75 -13.27 -4.62
C GLY A 228 31.80 -14.36 -3.54
N ARG A 229 31.57 -15.63 -3.87
CA ARG A 229 32.49 -16.69 -3.41
C ARG A 229 33.07 -17.33 -4.65
N ALA A 230 33.89 -16.55 -5.34
CA ALA A 230 34.84 -17.14 -6.27
C ALA A 230 35.69 -18.09 -5.43
N SER A 231 35.55 -19.38 -5.72
CA SER A 231 36.61 -20.35 -5.62
C SER A 231 37.95 -19.66 -5.87
N GLN A 232 38.70 -19.40 -4.80
CA GLN A 232 40.14 -19.21 -4.96
C GLN A 232 40.65 -20.54 -5.54
N PRO A 233 41.24 -20.54 -6.74
CA PRO A 233 42.10 -21.64 -7.12
C PRO A 233 43.22 -21.64 -6.07
N ARG A 234 43.41 -22.76 -5.39
CA ARG A 234 44.57 -22.98 -4.53
C ARG A 234 45.78 -23.19 -5.44
N GLU A 235 46.23 -22.13 -6.09
CA GLU A 235 47.59 -22.02 -6.58
C GLU A 235 48.45 -21.66 -5.37
N ASP A 236 48.95 -22.68 -4.69
CA ASP A 236 50.35 -22.73 -4.30
C ASP A 236 50.67 -24.04 -3.59
N ILE A 237 51.89 -24.51 -3.86
CA ILE A 237 52.57 -25.73 -3.35
C ILE A 237 52.43 -26.94 -4.28
N SER A 238 52.92 -26.79 -5.51
CA SER A 238 53.59 -27.88 -6.23
C SER A 238 54.74 -27.35 -7.08
N MET A 239 55.73 -26.71 -6.46
CA MET A 239 57.05 -26.53 -7.04
C MET A 239 57.98 -25.91 -5.99
N VAL A 240 58.72 -26.75 -5.26
CA VAL A 240 60.08 -26.49 -4.74
C VAL A 240 60.56 -27.79 -4.06
N MET A 241 61.81 -28.16 -4.36
CA MET A 241 62.58 -29.35 -3.92
C MET A 241 62.39 -30.65 -4.71
N GLY A 242 62.94 -30.63 -5.92
CA GLY A 242 63.32 -31.82 -6.67
C GLY A 242 64.64 -31.62 -7.43
N ARG A 243 65.70 -31.16 -6.75
CA ARG A 243 67.09 -31.21 -7.26
C ARG A 243 68.07 -31.34 -6.09
N GLY A 244 68.73 -32.49 -6.01
CA GLY A 244 69.93 -32.65 -5.19
C GLY A 244 70.06 -34.02 -4.52
N ALA A 245 70.23 -35.10 -5.30
CA ALA A 245 70.91 -36.30 -4.84
C ALA A 245 71.25 -37.21 -6.03
N GLN A 246 72.39 -36.94 -6.68
CA GLN A 246 73.15 -37.97 -7.39
C GLN A 246 74.64 -37.84 -7.02
N VAL A 247 75.11 -38.88 -6.33
CA VAL A 247 76.38 -39.59 -6.52
C VAL A 247 77.69 -38.78 -6.46
N GLN A 248 78.39 -38.93 -5.32
CA GLN A 248 79.71 -39.58 -5.28
C GLN A 248 79.71 -40.61 -4.16
#